data_AF-A0ABD5HS14-F1
#
_entry.id   AF-A0ABD5HS14-F1
#
_cell.length_a   1.000
_cell.length_b   1.000
_cell.length_c   1.000
_cell.angle_alpha   90.00
_cell.angle_beta   90.00
_cell.angle_gamma   90.00
#
_symmetry.space_group_name_H-M   'P 1'
#
loop_
_entity.id
_entity.type
_entity.pdbx_description
1 polymer ?
#
loop_
_entity_poly.entity_id
_entity_poly.type
_entity_poly.pdbx_seq_one_letter_code
_entity_poly.pdbx_strand_id
1 'polypeptide(L)' 'MNLGGLVFHAFKSVFGNIEVMVIILSFAIVYSLAFTCLGIYQRSKE' A
#
# COMPACT_ATOMS: atom_id res chain seq x y z
N MET A 1 -3.74 -25.11 -3.22
CA MET A 1 -2.45 -24.40 -3.37
C MET A 1 -1.89 -24.14 -1.98
N ASN A 2 -0.63 -24.50 -1.71
CA ASN A 2 -0.01 -24.25 -0.40
C ASN A 2 0.22 -22.74 -0.18
N LEU A 3 0.14 -22.27 1.07
CA LEU A 3 0.22 -20.84 1.44
C LEU A 3 1.48 -20.16 0.85
N GLY A 4 2.62 -20.85 0.90
CA GLY A 4 3.88 -20.35 0.32
C GLY A 4 3.83 -20.17 -1.20
N GLY A 5 3.07 -21.01 -1.92
CA GLY A 5 2.87 -20.86 -3.36
C GLY A 5 1.98 -19.67 -3.71
N LEU A 6 1.01 -19.35 -2.85
CA LEU A 6 0.16 -18.17 -3.01
C LEU A 6 0.98 -16.88 -2.82
N VAL A 7 1.82 -16.84 -1.79
CA VAL A 7 2.71 -15.71 -1.50
C VAL A 7 3.72 -15.52 -2.63
N PHE A 8 4.40 -16.58 -3.08
CA PHE A 8 5.38 -16.46 -4.16
C PHE A 8 4.75 -16.00 -5.49
N HIS A 9 3.53 -16.46 -5.79
CA HIS A 9 2.79 -15.99 -6.96
C HIS A 9 2.39 -14.52 -6.81
N ALA A 10 1.93 -14.10 -5.63
CA ALA A 10 1.61 -12.70 -5.36
C ALA A 10 2.87 -11.81 -5.51
N PHE A 11 4.01 -12.22 -4.95
CA PHE A 11 5.29 -11.52 -5.13
C PHE A 11 5.68 -11.44 -6.61
N LYS A 12 5.61 -12.54 -7.36
CA LYS A 12 5.90 -12.55 -8.79
C LYS A 12 4.96 -11.63 -9.58
N SER A 13 3.68 -11.58 -9.21
CA SER A 13 2.68 -10.71 -9.86
C SER A 13 2.94 -9.24 -9.57
N VAL A 14 3.27 -8.90 -8.32
CA VAL A 14 3.54 -7.53 -7.87
C VAL A 14 4.87 -6.99 -8.41
N PHE A 15 5.93 -7.80 -8.42
CA PHE A 15 7.25 -7.38 -8.91
C PHE A 15 7.44 -7.60 -10.42
N GLY A 16 6.63 -8.47 -11.03
CA GLY A 16 6.67 -8.73 -12.47
C GLY A 16 5.81 -7.79 -13.31
N ASN A 17 4.93 -6.99 -12.68
CA ASN A 17 4.04 -6.07 -13.38
C ASN A 17 4.17 -4.64 -12.82
N ILE A 18 4.74 -3.75 -13.63
CA ILE A 18 4.96 -2.34 -13.31
C ILE A 18 3.65 -1.62 -12.98
N GLU A 19 2.54 -1.93 -13.67
CA GLU A 19 1.25 -1.29 -13.43
C GLU A 19 0.72 -1.61 -12.03
N VAL A 20 0.82 -2.88 -11.62
CA VAL A 20 0.41 -3.34 -10.29
C VAL A 20 1.27 -2.68 -9.21
N MET A 21 2.58 -2.59 -9.44
CA MET A 21 3.50 -1.91 -8.53
C MET A 21 3.15 -0.42 -8.36
N VAL A 22 2.86 0.28 -9.47
CA VAL A 22 2.47 1.70 -9.45
C VAL A 22 1.14 1.92 -8.72
N ILE A 23 0.18 1.01 -8.89
CA ILE A 23 -1.10 1.06 -8.17
C ILE A 23 -0.86 0.92 -6.65
N ILE A 24 -0.10 -0.09 -6.23
CA ILE A 24 0.22 -0.31 -4.81
C ILE A 24 0.93 0.89 -4.21
N LEU A 25 1.91 1.46 -4.92
CA LEU A 25 2.64 2.65 -4.49
C LEU A 25 1.70 3.85 -4.33
N SER A 26 0.80 4.05 -5.29
CA SER A 26 -0.19 5.13 -5.26
C SER A 26 -1.12 5.01 -4.05
N PHE A 27 -1.62 3.80 -3.78
CA PHE A 27 -2.42 3.52 -2.58
C PHE A 27 -1.64 3.81 -1.28
N ALA A 28 -0.38 3.40 -1.20
CA ALA A 28 0.46 3.66 -0.03
C ALA A 28 0.68 5.16 0.22
N ILE A 29 0.91 5.95 -0.84
CA ILE A 29 1.08 7.40 -0.74
C ILE A 29 -0.22 8.06 -0.26
N VAL A 30 -1.36 7.71 -0.87
CA VAL A 30 -2.67 8.28 -0.49
C VAL A 30 -3.00 7.96 0.97
N TYR A 31 -2.74 6.72 1.41
CA TYR A 31 -2.97 6.31 2.79
C TYR A 31 -2.08 7.09 3.77
N SER A 32 -0.80 7.26 3.45
CA SER A 32 0.14 8.07 4.24
C SER A 32 -0.34 9.52 4.39
N LEU A 33 -0.77 10.14 3.29
CA LEU A 33 -1.30 11.50 3.30
C LEU A 33 -2.58 11.61 4.14
N ALA A 34 -3.51 10.66 4.00
CA ALA A 34 -4.74 10.64 4.79
C ALA A 34 -4.46 10.55 6.29
N PHE A 35 -3.56 9.66 6.71
CA PHE A 35 -3.16 9.53 8.11
C PHE A 35 -2.43 10.77 8.63
N THR A 36 -1.56 11.37 7.82
CA THR A 36 -0.86 12.60 8.17
C THR A 36 -1.86 13.75 8.37
N CYS A 37 -2.83 13.90 7.45
CA CYS A 37 -3.90 14.89 7.59
C CYS A 37 -4.75 14.66 8.84
N LEU A 38 -5.14 13.41 9.11
CA LEU A 38 -5.89 13.06 10.32
C LEU A 38 -5.09 13.38 11.59
N GLY A 39 -3.79 13.08 11.61
CA GLY A 39 -2.91 13.39 12.73
C GLY A 39 -2.78 14.90 12.97
N ILE A 40 -2.59 15.69 11.91
CA ILE A 40 -2.56 17.16 11.99
C ILE A 40 -3.91 17.69 12.49
N TYR A 41 -5.02 17.17 11.98
CA TYR A 41 -6.36 17.59 12.39
C TYR A 41 -6.64 17.31 13.87
N GLN A 42 -6.23 16.14 14.37
CA GLN A 42 -6.34 15.81 15.79
C GLN A 42 -5.48 16.75 16.65
N ARG A 43 -4.22 16.98 16.25
CA ARG A 43 -3.32 17.89 16.97
C ARG A 43 -3.77 19.35 16.96
N SER A 44 -4.47 19.77 15.91
CA SER A 44 -5.00 21.14 15.82
C SER A 44 -6.28 21.35 16.64
N LYS A 45 -6.86 20.28 17.21
CA LYS A 45 -8.04 20.33 18.08
C LYS A 45 -7.72 20.25 19.58
N GLU A 46 -6.49 19.85 19.94
CA GLU A 46 -5.89 20.11 21.27
C GLU A 46 -5.53 21.59 21.40
#